data_AF-A0A967W561-F1
#
_entry.id   AF-A0A967W561-F1
#
_cell.length_a   1.000
_cell.length_b   1.000
_cell.length_c   1.000
_cell.angle_alpha   90.00
_cell.angle_beta   90.00
_cell.angle_gamma   90.00
#
_symmetry.space_group_name_H-M   'P 1'
#
loop_
_entity.id
_entity.type
_entity.pdbx_description
1 polymer ?
#
loop_
_entity_poly.entity_id
_entity_poly.type
_entity_poly.pdbx_seq_one_letter_code
_entity_poly.pdbx_strand_id
1 'polypeptide(L)' 'MTDFDRNLRQIAAPAGRALLALIFIISGLQKLTGYAGTQGYMEAMGVPGALLPLVIVVELGGGLALLIGWQARIAAFLLG' A
#
# COMPACT_ATOMS: atom_id res chain seq x y z
N MET A 1 -11.38 -25.88 19.48
CA MET A 1 -10.80 -25.28 18.25
C MET A 1 -10.40 -26.44 17.36
N THR A 2 -11.03 -26.58 16.20
CA THR A 2 -10.75 -27.70 15.28
C THR A 2 -9.48 -27.41 14.48
N ASP A 3 -8.83 -28.44 13.94
CA ASP A 3 -7.64 -28.25 13.08
C ASP A 3 -7.96 -27.45 11.81
N PHE A 4 -9.22 -27.51 11.34
CA PHE A 4 -9.73 -26.69 10.25
C PHE A 4 -9.64 -25.19 10.57
N ASP A 5 -10.05 -24.77 11.77
CA ASP A 5 -9.99 -23.36 12.20
C ASP A 5 -8.55 -22.81 12.25
N ARG A 6 -7.58 -23.68 12.58
CA ARG A 6 -6.16 -23.32 12.66
C ARG A 6 -5.58 -23.08 11.27
N ASN A 7 -5.84 -23.99 10.33
CA ASN A 7 -5.39 -23.87 8.94
C ASN A 7 -5.99 -22.62 8.27
N LEU A 8 -7.28 -22.35 8.51
CA LEU A 8 -7.95 -21.17 7.96
C LEU A 8 -7.26 -19.87 8.41
N ARG A 9 -6.93 -19.76 9.70
CA ARG A 9 -6.24 -18.58 10.26
C ARG A 9 -4.81 -18.43 9.73
N GLN A 10 -4.09 -19.53 9.53
CA GLN A 10 -2.72 -19.51 9.00
C GLN A 10 -2.64 -19.00 7.56
N ILE A 11 -3.69 -19.18 6.77
CA ILE A 11 -3.73 -18.76 5.37
C ILE A 11 -4.44 -17.41 5.21
N ALA A 12 -5.57 -17.22 5.89
CA ALA A 12 -6.41 -16.03 5.72
C ALA A 12 -5.71 -14.72 6.11
N ALA A 13 -4.97 -14.71 7.22
CA ALA A 13 -4.32 -13.48 7.68
C ALA A 13 -3.16 -13.03 6.77
N PRO A 14 -2.21 -13.90 6.36
CA PRO A 14 -1.19 -13.53 5.38
C PRO A 14 -1.77 -13.18 4.01
N ALA A 15 -2.79 -13.91 3.55
CA ALA A 15 -3.45 -13.64 2.26
C ALA A 15 -4.13 -12.27 2.27
N GLY A 16 -4.91 -11.95 3.31
CA GLY A 16 -5.54 -10.64 3.45
C GLY A 16 -4.51 -9.51 3.46
N ARG A 17 -3.38 -9.70 4.15
CA ARG A 17 -2.30 -8.70 4.17
C ARG A 17 -1.63 -8.53 2.81
N ALA A 18 -1.40 -9.61 2.07
CA ALA A 18 -0.85 -9.56 0.73
C ALA A 18 -1.79 -8.83 -0.25
N LEU A 19 -3.11 -9.09 -0.16
CA LEU A 19 -4.11 -8.39 -0.95
C LEU A 19 -4.14 -6.88 -0.64
N LEU A 20 -4.09 -6.50 0.64
CA LEU A 20 -4.01 -5.10 1.04
C LEU A 20 -2.72 -4.43 0.53
N ALA A 21 -1.58 -5.10 0.70
CA ALA A 21 -0.29 -4.61 0.21
C ALA A 21 -0.31 -4.37 -1.30
N LEU A 22 -0.94 -5.27 -2.06
CA LEU A 22 -1.02 -5.20 -3.50
C LEU A 22 -1.77 -3.95 -3.98
N ILE A 23 -2.80 -3.50 -3.27
CA ILE A 23 -3.54 -2.26 -3.60
C ILE A 23 -2.58 -1.07 -3.61
N PHE A 24 -1.75 -0.94 -2.57
CA PHE A 24 -0.80 0.17 -2.44
C PHE A 24 0.36 0.07 -3.44
N ILE A 25 0.87 -1.14 -3.70
CA ILE A 25 1.92 -1.36 -4.71
C ILE A 25 1.40 -0.96 -6.10
N ILE A 26 0.21 -1.43 -6.48
CA ILE A 26 -0.39 -1.08 -7.78
C ILE A 26 -0.66 0.44 -7.86
N SER A 27 -1.21 1.05 -6.80
CA SER A 27 -1.44 2.50 -6.72
C SER A 27 -0.14 3.29 -6.95
N GLY A 28 0.94 2.94 -6.24
CA GLY A 28 2.23 3.62 -6.38
C GLY A 28 2.86 3.44 -7.77
N LEU A 29 2.71 2.25 -8.38
CA LEU A 29 3.15 2.00 -9.75
C LEU A 29 2.36 2.82 -10.77
N GLN A 30 1.04 2.93 -10.59
CA GLN A 30 0.20 3.77 -11.45
C GLN A 30 0.61 5.24 -11.37
N LYS A 31 0.96 5.74 -10.18
CA LYS A 31 1.48 7.11 -10.00
C LYS A 31 2.85 7.34 -10.66
N LEU A 32 3.71 6.31 -10.75
CA LEU A 32 4.95 6.37 -11.53
C LEU A 32 4.66 6.47 -13.04
N THR A 33 3.78 5.62 -13.56
CA THR A 33 3.45 5.61 -15.00
C THR A 33 2.60 6.81 -15.43
N GLY A 34 1.78 7.34 -14.52
CA GLY A 34 0.83 8.43 -14.73
C GLY A 34 1.24 9.74 -14.06
N TYR A 35 2.54 9.96 -13.86
CA TYR A 35 3.09 11.01 -12.98
C TYR A 35 2.49 12.40 -13.23
N ALA A 36 2.52 12.88 -14.48
CA ALA A 36 1.98 14.21 -14.82
C ALA A 36 0.47 14.32 -14.58
N GLY A 37 -0.29 13.26 -14.84
CA GLY A 37 -1.73 13.21 -14.60
C GLY A 37 -2.05 13.24 -13.10
N THR A 38 -1.32 12.46 -12.31
CA THR A 38 -1.48 12.48 -10.84
C THR A 38 -1.04 13.82 -10.25
N GLN A 39 0.05 14.42 -10.74
CA GLN A 39 0.52 15.71 -10.28
C GLN A 39 -0.54 16.80 -10.54
N GLY A 40 -1.09 16.87 -11.76
CA GLY A 40 -2.15 17.82 -12.08
C GLY A 40 -3.43 17.59 -11.28
N TYR A 41 -3.78 16.33 -10.98
CA TYR A 41 -4.89 16.01 -10.10
C TYR A 41 -4.66 16.48 -8.66
N MET A 42 -3.46 16.29 -8.11
CA MET A 42 -3.10 16.77 -6.77
C MET A 42 -3.19 18.29 -6.69
N GLU A 43 -2.64 18.99 -7.69
CA GLU A 43 -2.69 20.46 -7.75
C GLU A 43 -4.13 20.97 -7.87
N ALA A 44 -4.98 20.29 -8.66
CA ALA A 44 -6.40 20.61 -8.76
C ALA A 44 -7.16 20.40 -7.43
N MET A 45 -6.69 19.48 -6.59
CA MET A 45 -7.22 19.23 -5.24
C MET A 45 -6.55 20.11 -4.17
N GLY A 46 -5.72 21.09 -4.55
CA GLY A 46 -5.03 21.99 -3.63
C GLY A 46 -3.81 21.37 -2.92
N VAL A 47 -3.37 20.19 -3.35
CA VAL A 47 -2.18 19.52 -2.81
C VAL A 47 -0.98 19.83 -3.72
N PRO A 48 0.15 20.31 -3.18
CA PRO A 48 1.32 20.60 -4.00
C PRO A 48 1.83 19.36 -4.74
N GLY A 49 1.93 19.44 -6.07
CA GLY A 49 2.42 18.36 -6.93
C GLY A 49 3.84 17.91 -6.62
N ALA A 50 4.65 18.77 -6.01
CA ALA A 50 6.00 18.45 -5.53
C ALA A 50 6.04 17.35 -4.45
N LEU A 51 4.91 17.04 -3.79
CA LEU A 51 4.79 15.96 -2.81
C LEU A 51 4.61 14.59 -3.47
N LEU A 52 4.33 14.52 -4.78
CA LEU A 52 4.05 13.26 -5.48
C LEU A 52 5.18 12.20 -5.33
N PRO A 53 6.48 12.53 -5.41
CA PRO A 53 7.54 11.56 -5.17
C PRO A 53 7.49 10.95 -3.76
N LEU A 54 7.16 11.76 -2.75
CA LEU A 54 7.02 11.29 -1.37
C LEU A 54 5.84 10.33 -1.25
N VAL A 55 4.70 10.65 -1.87
CA VAL A 55 3.52 9.77 -1.91
C VAL A 55 3.86 8.43 -2.56
N ILE A 56 4.54 8.44 -3.71
CA ILE A 56 4.98 7.21 -4.40
C ILE A 56 5.88 6.36 -3.50
N VAL A 57 6.86 6.96 -2.82
CA VAL A 57 7.76 6.25 -1.91
C VAL A 57 6.99 5.65 -0.74
N VAL A 58 6.03 6.36 -0.17
CA VAL A 58 5.22 5.86 0.95
C VAL A 58 4.31 4.71 0.50
N GLU A 59 3.64 4.83 -0.65
CA GLU A 59 2.76 3.78 -1.15
C GLU A 59 3.51 2.52 -1.57
N LEU A 60 4.61 2.67 -2.32
CA LEU A 60 5.43 1.52 -2.74
C LEU A 60 6.21 0.92 -1.59
N GLY A 61 6.91 1.76 -0.82
CA GLY A 61 7.71 1.32 0.32
C GLY A 61 6.84 0.74 1.43
N GLY A 62 5.73 1.41 1.75
CA GLY A 62 4.72 0.92 2.69
C GLY A 62 4.07 -0.36 2.20
N GLY A 63 3.64 -0.42 0.93
CA GLY A 63 3.04 -1.62 0.34
C GLY A 63 3.99 -2.82 0.36
N LEU A 64 5.26 -2.63 0.01
CA LEU A 64 6.28 -3.68 0.10
C LEU A 64 6.55 -4.10 1.55
N ALA A 65 6.65 -3.16 2.49
CA ALA A 65 6.79 -3.46 3.92
C ALA A 65 5.59 -4.27 4.46
N LEU A 66 4.38 -3.87 4.05
CA LEU A 66 3.14 -4.59 4.34
C LEU A 66 3.05 -5.94 3.60
N LEU A 67 3.79 -6.17 2.53
CA LEU A 67 3.85 -7.49 1.88
C LEU A 67 4.80 -8.45 2.59
N ILE A 68 5.99 -7.98 2.98
CA ILE A 68 7.06 -8.84 3.53
C ILE A 68 6.94 -9.15 5.02
N GLY A 69 6.27 -8.30 5.80
CA GLY A 69 6.06 -8.56 7.24
C GLY A 69 6.72 -7.54 8.12
N TRP A 70 7.55 -6.71 7.49
CA TRP A 70 8.42 -5.77 8.15
C TRP A 70 7.64 -4.56 8.61
N GLN A 71 7.61 -4.34 9.93
CA GLN A 71 6.94 -3.18 10.54
C GLN A 71 5.49 -2.98 10.05
N ALA A 72 4.74 -4.07 9.88
CA ALA A 72 3.40 -4.05 9.30
C ALA A 72 2.43 -3.06 9.97
N ARG A 73 2.61 -2.79 11.28
CA ARG A 73 1.81 -1.78 12.02
C ARG A 73 2.13 -0.35 11.60
N ILE A 74 3.41 -0.02 11.38
CA ILE A 74 3.84 1.30 10.94
C ILE A 74 3.44 1.49 9.47
N ALA A 75 3.66 0.47 8.64
CA ALA A 75 3.22 0.48 7.24
C ALA A 75 1.69 0.68 7.15
N ALA A 76 0.89 -0.06 7.94
CA ALA A 76 -0.56 0.12 7.97
C ALA A 76 -0.99 1.52 8.43
N PHE A 77 -0.26 2.13 9.38
CA PHE A 77 -0.55 3.51 9.82
C PHE A 77 -0.23 4.55 8.73
N LEU A 78 0.86 4.36 7.97
CA LEU A 78 1.24 5.28 6.90
C LEU A 78 0.39 5.15 5.64
N LEU A 79 -0.21 3.98 5.43
CA LEU A 79 -1.06 3.67 4.27
C LEU A 79 -2.56 3.83 4.55
N GLY A 80 -2.95 3.98 5.82
CA GLY A 80 -4.34 4.01 6.28
C GLY A 80 -4.91 5.40 6.48
#